data_AF-A0AAN4TMZ8-F1
#
_entry.id   AF-A0AAN4TMZ8-F1
#
_cell.length_a   1.000
_cell.length_b   1.000
_cell.length_c   1.000
_cell.angle_alpha   90.00
_cell.angle_beta   90.00
_cell.angle_gamma   90.00
#
_symmetry.space_group_name_H-M   'P 1'
#
loop_
_entity.id
_entity.type
_entity.pdbx_description
1 polymer ?
#
loop_
_entity_poly.entity_id
_entity_poly.type
_entity_poly.pdbx_seq_one_letter_code
_entity_poly.pdbx_strand_id
1 'polypeptide(L)' 'MAIGKSAWEISRIQGCSEATVHFHTSNIRHKFGVTSLKAALVMAIRQGGILME' A
#
# COMPACT_ATOMS: atom_id res chain seq x y z
N MET A 1 -4.51 3.82 -0.98
CA MET A 1 -3.64 4.34 0.09
C MET A 1 -2.64 5.38 -0.42
N ALA A 2 -1.92 5.14 -1.53
CA ALA A 2 -1.00 6.14 -2.09
C ALA A 2 -1.67 7.46 -2.52
N ILE A 3 -2.92 7.37 -2.99
CA ILE A 3 -3.80 8.51 -3.30
C ILE A 3 -4.94 8.62 -2.27
N GLY A 4 -4.72 8.20 -1.02
CA GLY A 4 -5.73 8.29 0.05
C GLY A 4 -6.86 7.24 0.04
N LYS A 5 -7.00 6.41 -1.00
CA LYS A 5 -8.04 5.35 -1.07
C LYS A 5 -8.00 4.38 0.12
N SER A 6 -9.18 4.07 0.67
CA SER A 6 -9.44 3.07 1.71
C SER A 6 -9.25 1.62 1.24
N ALA A 7 -9.17 0.67 2.18
CA ALA A 7 -9.08 -0.76 1.85
C ALA A 7 -10.31 -1.26 1.07
N TRP A 8 -11.50 -0.78 1.44
CA TRP A 8 -12.75 -1.05 0.73
C TRP A 8 -12.74 -0.53 -0.72
N GLU A 9 -12.32 0.71 -0.96
CA GLU A 9 -12.24 1.23 -2.33
C GLU A 9 -11.23 0.43 -3.18
N ILE A 10 -10.09 0.06 -2.59
CA ILE A 10 -9.08 -0.75 -3.29
C ILE A 10 -9.63 -2.14 -3.60
N SER A 11 -10.35 -2.77 -2.67
CA SER A 11 -10.90 -4.11 -2.85
C SER A 11 -11.94 -4.13 -3.97
N ARG A 12 -12.75 -3.08 -4.09
CA ARG A 12 -13.69 -2.86 -5.21
C ARG A 12 -12.99 -2.68 -6.54
N ILE A 13 -11.90 -1.90 -6.59
CA ILE A 13 -11.13 -1.67 -7.83
C ILE A 13 -10.42 -2.96 -8.28
N GLN A 14 -9.86 -3.71 -7.35
CA GLN A 14 -9.07 -4.92 -7.64
C GLN A 14 -9.90 -6.21 -7.72
N GLY A 15 -11.20 -6.16 -7.44
CA GLY A 15 -12.08 -7.33 -7.45
C GLY A 15 -11.70 -8.38 -6.40
N CYS A 16 -11.23 -7.96 -5.22
CA CYS A 16 -10.81 -8.86 -4.14
C CYS A 16 -11.45 -8.51 -2.79
N SER A 17 -11.15 -9.27 -1.72
CA SER A 17 -11.65 -8.95 -0.38
C SER A 17 -10.81 -7.87 0.30
N GLU A 18 -11.39 -7.11 1.23
CA GLU A 18 -10.62 -6.16 2.06
C GLU A 18 -9.51 -6.85 2.86
N ALA A 19 -9.75 -8.08 3.34
CA ALA A 19 -8.74 -8.89 4.03
C ALA A 19 -7.51 -9.15 3.14
N THR A 20 -7.71 -9.39 1.83
CA THR A 20 -6.63 -9.54 0.85
C THR A 20 -5.82 -8.24 0.73
N VAL A 21 -6.47 -7.08 0.70
CA VAL A 21 -5.80 -5.77 0.69
C VAL A 21 -4.99 -5.57 1.98
N HIS A 22 -5.55 -5.92 3.14
CA HIS A 22 -4.85 -5.83 4.43
C HIS A 22 -3.64 -6.77 4.51
N PHE A 23 -3.74 -7.97 3.98
CA PHE A 23 -2.62 -8.92 3.89
C PHE A 23 -1.47 -8.32 3.06
N HIS A 24 -1.76 -7.81 1.85
CA HIS A 24 -0.72 -7.23 1.00
C HIS A 24 -0.10 -5.97 1.60
N THR A 25 -0.90 -5.07 2.17
CA THR A 25 -0.36 -3.87 2.84
C THR A 25 0.48 -4.19 4.08
N SER A 26 0.19 -5.29 4.78
CA SER A 26 1.02 -5.80 5.87
C SER A 26 2.35 -6.37 5.36
N ASN A 27 2.32 -7.14 4.27
CA ASN A 27 3.53 -7.65 3.64
C ASN A 27 4.41 -6.52 3.08
N ILE A 28 3.82 -5.47 2.51
CA ILE A 28 4.55 -4.28 2.05
C ILE A 28 5.29 -3.64 3.23
N ARG A 29 4.58 -3.35 4.32
CA ARG A 29 5.19 -2.79 5.54
C ARG A 29 6.34 -3.64 6.06
N HIS A 30 6.16 -4.96 6.08
CA HIS A 30 7.19 -5.90 6.50
C HIS A 30 8.43 -5.86 5.58
N LYS A 31 8.23 -5.86 4.25
CA LYS A 31 9.33 -5.75 3.27
C LYS A 31 10.12 -4.46 3.40
N PHE A 32 9.48 -3.36 3.76
CA PHE A 32 10.13 -2.08 4.01
C PHE A 32 10.65 -1.91 5.45
N GLY A 33 10.38 -2.85 6.36
CA GLY A 33 10.80 -2.77 7.76
C GLY A 33 10.13 -1.63 8.54
N VAL A 34 8.89 -1.26 8.20
CA VAL A 34 8.17 -0.12 8.80
C VAL A 34 6.83 -0.52 9.39
N THR A 35 6.30 0.28 10.32
CA THR A 35 5.02 0.02 10.99
C THR A 35 3.81 0.62 10.28
N SER A 36 4.01 1.65 9.46
CA SER A 36 2.94 2.35 8.72
C SER A 36 3.09 2.22 7.21
N LEU A 37 1.97 2.11 6.48
CA LEU A 37 2.01 2.02 5.03
C LEU A 37 2.44 3.36 4.39
N LYS A 38 2.15 4.49 5.03
CA LYS A 38 2.63 5.81 4.58
C LYS A 38 4.16 5.88 4.58
N ALA A 39 4.82 5.36 5.62
CA ALA A 39 6.28 5.29 5.64
C ALA A 39 6.83 4.40 4.51
N ALA A 40 6.21 3.23 4.29
CA ALA A 40 6.58 2.34 3.18
C ALA A 40 6.45 3.03 1.82
N LEU A 41 5.38 3.81 1.63
CA LEU A 41 5.14 4.58 0.41
C LEU A 41 6.21 5.65 0.18
N VAL A 42 6.55 6.44 1.21
CA VAL A 42 7.61 7.47 1.11
C VAL A 42 8.96 6.82 0.75
N MET A 43 9.28 5.67 1.34
CA MET A 43 10.48 4.91 0.98
C MET A 43 10.44 4.42 -0.47
N ALA A 44 9.31 3.85 -0.90
CA ALA A 44 9.13 3.37 -2.27
C ALA A 44 9.30 4.49 -3.31
N ILE A 45 8.78 5.69 -3.03
CA ILE A 45 8.98 6.87 -3.90
C ILE A 45 10.47 7.27 -3.93
N ARG A 46 11.12 7.37 -2.76
CA ARG A 46 12.55 7.74 -2.65
C ARG A 46 13.47 6.75 -3.36
N GLN A 47 13.08 5.48 -3.42
CA GLN A 47 13.83 4.42 -4.10
C GLN A 47 13.48 4.31 -5.60
N GLY A 48 12.55 5.13 -6.12
CA GLY A 48 12.11 5.07 -7.51
C GLY A 48 11.18 3.88 -7.84
N GLY A 49 10.66 3.19 -6.83
CA GLY A 49 9.77 2.03 -7.01
C GLY A 49 8.30 2.40 -7.28
N ILE A 50 7.93 3.67 -7.05
CA ILE A 50 6.61 4.22 -7.38
C ILE A 50 6.83 5.61 -7.98
N LEU A 51 6.31 5.84 -9.18
CA LEU A 51 6.24 7.17 -9.78
C LEU A 51 5.00 7.88 -9.25
N MET A 52 5.15 9.13 -8.84
CA MET A 52 4.02 10.03 -8.59
C MET A 52 4.00 11.03 -9.73
N GLU A 53 2.99 10.93 -10.59
CA GLU A 53 2.63 11.96 -11.56
C GLU A 53 1.51 12.83 -11.00
#